data_AF-A0A4Q0J1I5-F1
#
_entry.id   AF-A0A4Q0J1I5-F1
#
_cell.length_a   1.000
_cell.length_b   1.000
_cell.length_c   1.000
_cell.angle_alpha   90.00
_cell.angle_beta   90.00
_cell.angle_gamma   90.00
#
_symmetry.space_group_name_H-M   'P 1'
#
loop_
_entity.id
_entity.type
_entity.pdbx_description
1 polymer ?
#
loop_
_entity_poly.entity_id
_entity_poly.type
_entity_poly.pdbx_seq_one_letter_code
_entity_poly.pdbx_strand_id
1 'polypeptide(L)' 'MEICENITLLPALPKSLGHGELKGILTRTGVRVESMSWSDKGIDCRLYSPRECRIEVRAPCEQRELTLGADTYSEVHFDI' A
#
# COMPACT_ATOMS: atom_id res chain seq x y z
N MET A 1 16.17 -13.32 -5.50
CA MET A 1 15.80 -12.18 -4.64
C MET A 1 14.60 -12.60 -3.83
N GLU A 2 14.78 -12.82 -2.53
CA GLU A 2 13.70 -13.18 -1.61
C GLU A 2 12.77 -11.99 -1.38
N ILE A 3 11.47 -12.26 -1.26
CA ILE A 3 10.46 -11.31 -0.80
C ILE A 3 10.65 -11.21 0.71
N CYS A 4 11.41 -10.22 1.19
CA CYS A 4 11.70 -10.13 2.62
C CYS A 4 10.70 -9.24 3.38
N GLU A 5 9.84 -8.47 2.70
CA GLU A 5 9.13 -7.36 3.34
C GLU A 5 7.68 -7.22 2.83
N ASN A 6 6.74 -7.08 3.76
CA ASN A 6 5.32 -6.87 3.47
C ASN A 6 4.78 -5.57 4.06
N ILE A 7 3.77 -5.01 3.39
CA ILE A 7 2.97 -3.86 3.84
C ILE A 7 1.53 -4.34 3.94
N THR A 8 0.92 -4.25 5.12
CA THR A 8 -0.50 -4.56 5.30
C THR A 8 -1.31 -3.26 5.35
N LEU A 9 -2.25 -3.10 4.42
CA LEU A 9 -3.15 -1.94 4.35
C LEU A 9 -4.39 -2.18 5.19
N LEU A 10 -4.77 -1.16 5.97
CA LEU A 10 -6.02 -1.13 6.74
C LEU A 10 -6.29 -2.41 7.58
N PRO A 11 -5.30 -2.96 8.33
CA PRO A 11 -5.41 -4.28 8.98
C PRO A 11 -6.51 -4.39 10.03
N ALA A 12 -7.00 -3.26 10.53
CA ALA A 12 -8.01 -3.18 11.58
C ALA A 12 -9.00 -2.03 11.32
N LEU A 13 -9.38 -1.80 10.05
CA LEU A 13 -10.34 -0.75 9.70
C LEU A 13 -11.71 -1.04 10.34
N PRO A 14 -12.24 -0.15 11.18
CA PRO A 14 -13.59 -0.29 11.72
C PRO A 14 -14.64 -0.23 10.62
N LYS A 15 -15.67 -1.10 10.70
CA LYS A 15 -16.78 -1.12 9.73
C LYS A 15 -17.54 0.20 9.61
N SER A 16 -17.49 1.05 10.64
CA SER A 16 -18.12 2.39 10.62
C SER A 16 -17.38 3.39 9.72
N LEU A 17 -16.11 3.13 9.37
CA LEU A 17 -15.30 4.00 8.51
C LEU A 17 -15.30 3.48 7.08
N GLY A 18 -16.46 3.55 6.43
CA GLY A 18 -16.66 3.06 5.06
C GLY A 18 -15.91 3.83 3.97
N HIS A 19 -15.38 5.02 4.29
CA HIS A 19 -14.49 5.78 3.41
C HIS A 19 -13.49 6.59 4.23
N GLY A 20 -12.40 7.01 3.59
CA GLY A 20 -11.44 7.92 4.17
C GLY A 20 -10.16 8.07 3.37
N GLU A 21 -9.26 8.91 3.87
CA GLU A 21 -7.92 9.11 3.31
C GLU A 21 -6.85 9.21 4.40
N LEU A 22 -5.64 8.79 4.05
CA LEU A 22 -4.42 8.89 4.86
C LEU A 22 -3.25 9.30 3.95
N LYS A 23 -2.29 10.05 4.50
CA LYS A 23 -1.13 10.56 3.75
C LYS A 23 0.15 10.44 4.58
N GLY A 24 1.28 10.23 3.91
CA GLY A 24 2.61 10.30 4.50
C GLY A 24 2.95 9.17 5.49
N ILE A 25 2.46 7.94 5.25
CA ILE A 25 2.76 6.80 6.13
C ILE A 25 4.13 6.23 5.77
N LEU A 26 5.06 6.25 6.72
CA LEU A 26 6.35 5.57 6.57
C LEU A 26 6.25 4.13 7.05
N THR A 27 6.67 3.18 6.22
CA THR A 27 6.67 1.76 6.57
C THR A 27 8.08 1.28 6.93
N ARG A 28 8.17 0.11 7.59
CA ARG A 28 9.47 -0.50 7.95
C ARG A 28 10.32 -0.90 6.74
N THR A 29 9.69 -1.11 5.58
CA THR A 29 10.38 -1.49 4.33
C THR A 29 11.15 -0.31 3.72
N GLY A 30 10.90 0.91 4.22
CA GLY A 30 11.39 2.16 3.64
C GLY A 30 10.51 2.71 2.51
N VAL A 31 9.54 1.93 2.01
CA VAL A 31 8.50 2.43 1.10
C VAL A 31 7.56 3.33 1.89
N ARG A 32 7.26 4.51 1.34
CA ARG A 32 6.31 5.46 1.90
C ARG A 32 4.98 5.33 1.17
N VAL A 33 3.89 5.22 1.91
CA VAL A 33 2.55 5.42 1.36
C VAL A 33 2.32 6.93 1.34
N GLU A 34 2.52 7.54 0.18
CA GLU A 34 2.40 8.99 0.00
C GLU A 34 0.97 9.44 0.24
N SER A 35 0.03 8.73 -0.39
CA SER A 35 -1.40 8.89 -0.20
C SER A 35 -2.11 7.54 -0.32
N MET A 36 -3.17 7.37 0.45
CA MET A 36 -4.09 6.25 0.36
C MET A 36 -5.51 6.74 0.61
N SER A 37 -6.46 6.26 -0.18
CA SER A 37 -7.88 6.44 0.06
C SER A 37 -8.60 5.11 -0.02
N TRP A 38 -9.70 4.98 0.72
CA TRP A 38 -10.57 3.81 0.64
C TRP A 38 -12.03 4.24 0.54
N SER A 39 -12.82 3.40 -0.10
CA SER A 39 -14.27 3.52 -0.26
C SER A 39 -14.86 2.14 -0.55
N ASP A 40 -16.16 2.05 -0.79
CA ASP A 40 -16.82 0.84 -1.31
C ASP A 40 -16.28 0.33 -2.65
N LYS A 41 -15.50 1.15 -3.37
CA LYS A 41 -14.86 0.77 -4.63
C LYS A 41 -13.49 0.13 -4.50
N GLY A 42 -12.92 0.06 -3.29
CA GLY A 42 -11.55 -0.42 -3.10
C GLY A 42 -10.65 0.57 -2.38
N ILE A 43 -9.36 0.26 -2.44
CA ILE A 43 -8.26 1.04 -1.86
C ILE A 43 -7.35 1.51 -2.99
N ASP A 44 -7.23 2.83 -3.13
CA ASP A 44 -6.26 3.46 -4.01
C ASP A 44 -5.07 3.93 -3.19
N CYS A 45 -3.85 3.63 -3.64
CA CYS A 45 -2.65 4.08 -2.97
C CYS A 45 -1.57 4.52 -3.94
N ARG A 46 -0.80 5.52 -3.50
CA ARG A 46 0.40 6.00 -4.17
C ARG A 46 1.59 5.70 -3.28
N LEU A 47 2.45 4.80 -3.75
CA LEU A 47 3.65 4.36 -3.06
C LEU A 47 4.86 5.12 -3.60
N TYR A 48 5.74 5.58 -2.72
CA TYR A 48 7.05 6.09 -3.07
C TYR A 48 8.11 5.12 -2.57
N SER A 49 9.05 4.74 -3.44
CA SER A 49 10.18 3.92 -3.05
C SER A 49 11.50 4.65 -3.27
N PRO A 50 12.35 4.84 -2.24
CA PRO A 50 13.66 5.47 -2.40
C PRO A 50 14.70 4.54 -3.03
N ARG A 51 14.38 3.25 -3.19
CA ARG A 51 15.26 2.21 -3.73
C ARG A 51 14.48 1.22 -4.59
N GLU A 52 15.19 0.47 -5.42
CA GLU A 52 14.57 -0.66 -6.09
C GLU A 52 14.25 -1.73 -5.05
N CYS A 53 13.02 -2.22 -5.04
CA CYS A 53 12.60 -3.26 -4.11
C CYS A 53 11.40 -4.04 -4.63
N ARG A 54 11.26 -5.26 -4.10
CA ARG A 54 10.09 -6.12 -4.28
C ARG A 54 9.38 -6.23 -2.93
N ILE A 55 8.11 -5.88 -2.89
CA ILE A 55 7.29 -5.93 -1.68
C ILE A 55 6.03 -6.72 -1.94
N GLU A 56 5.48 -7.33 -0.89
CA GLU A 56 4.11 -7.83 -0.91
C GLU A 56 3.20 -6.81 -0.23
N VAL A 57 2.14 -6.39 -0.92
CA VAL A 57 1.10 -5.53 -0.35
C VAL A 57 -0.14 -6.38 -0.09
N ARG A 58 -0.62 -6.35 1.14
CA ARG A 58 -1.80 -7.09 1.59
C ARG A 58 -2.92 -6.10 1.90
N ALA A 59 -3.97 -6.13 1.09
CA ALA A 59 -5.25 -5.49 1.35
C ALA A 59 -6.19 -6.51 2.04
N PRO A 60 -7.37 -6.08 2.54
CA PRO A 60 -8.30 -6.98 3.23
C PRO A 60 -8.71 -8.24 2.44
N CYS A 61 -8.89 -8.12 1.11
CA CYS A 61 -9.40 -9.20 0.26
C CYS A 61 -8.43 -9.63 -0.85
N GLU A 62 -7.33 -8.91 -1.02
CA GLU A 62 -6.33 -9.15 -2.07
C GLU A 62 -4.92 -9.03 -1.51
N GLN A 63 -4.00 -9.82 -2.03
CA GLN A 63 -2.57 -9.60 -1.85
C GLN A 63 -1.89 -9.55 -3.22
N ARG A 64 -1.01 -8.58 -3.40
CA ARG A 64 -0.28 -8.38 -4.65
C ARG A 64 1.18 -8.12 -4.37
N GLU A 65 2.02 -8.75 -5.15
CA GLU A 65 3.44 -8.48 -5.16
C GLU A 65 3.76 -7.36 -6.14
N LEU A 66 4.58 -6.40 -5.72
CA LEU A 66 4.95 -5.24 -6.50
C LEU A 66 6.47 -5.15 -6.62
N THR A 67 6.95 -4.88 -7.82
CA THR A 67 8.32 -4.44 -8.07
C THR A 67 8.31 -2.93 -8.23
N LEU A 68 8.95 -2.22 -7.30
CA LEU A 68 9.03 -0.76 -7.27
C LEU A 68 10.41 -0.32 -7.72
N GLY A 69 10.47 0.69 -8.58
CA GLY A 69 11.72 1.32 -9.02
C GLY A 69 12.32 2.25 -7.97
N ALA A 70 13.61 2.51 -8.06
CA ALA A 70 14.30 3.47 -7.19
C ALA A 70 13.90 4.92 -7.51
N ASP A 71 13.60 5.69 -6.47
CA ASP A 71 13.18 7.09 -6.53
C ASP A 71 11.95 7.33 -7.43
N THR A 72 10.99 6.40 -7.37
CA THR A 72 9.78 6.44 -8.18
C THR A 72 8.51 6.38 -7.35
N TYR A 73 7.41 6.83 -7.98
CA TYR A 73 6.06 6.62 -7.49
C TYR A 73 5.39 5.49 -8.25
N SER A 74 4.54 4.73 -7.56
CA SER A 74 3.67 3.72 -8.16
C SER A 74 2.25 3.90 -7.64
N GLU A 75 1.29 3.93 -8.56
CA GLU A 75 -0.13 3.99 -8.25
C GLU A 75 -0.71 2.58 -8.33
N VAL A 76 -1.45 2.18 -7.29
CA VAL A 76 -1.96 0.82 -7.16
C VAL A 76 -3.36 0.86 -6.58
N HIS A 77 -4.26 0.11 -7.22
CA HIS A 77 -5.61 -0.15 -6.77
C HIS A 77 -5.75 -1.59 -6.27
N PHE A 78 -6.47 -1.76 -5.16
CA PHE A 78 -6.84 -3.05 -4.57
C PHE A 78 -8.35 -3.11 -4.35
N ASP A 79 -8.95 -4.24 -4.71
CA ASP A 79 -10.36 -4.51 -4.42
C ASP A 79 -10.55 -4.83 -2.91
N ILE A 80 -11.72 -4.48 -2.37
CA ILE A 80 -12.13 -4.83 -0.98
C ILE A 80 -13.46 -5.57 -0.93
#